data_AF-A0A7S0C1Z3-F1
#
_entry.id   AF-A0A7S0C1Z3-F1
#
_cell.length_a   1.000
_cell.length_b   1.000
_cell.length_c   1.000
_cell.angle_alpha   90.00
_cell.angle_beta   90.00
_cell.angle_gamma   90.00
#
_symmetry.space_group_name_H-M   'P 1'
#
loop_
_entity.id
_entity.type
_entity.pdbx_description
1 polymer ?
#
loop_
_entity_poly.entity_id
_entity_poly.type
_entity_poly.pdbx_seq_one_letter_code
_entity_poly.pdbx_strand_id
1 'polypeptide(L)'
;MSRPFGVALLLAGYDSLDGPQLFFSDPSGTFVRYKAKAIGAGSEGAQSNLSESYSETMTLEEAEELALSTLKQVMEEKISTDNVELARVTPKKGFQVATQDEVGEVLGRL
;
A
#
# COMPACT_ATOMS: atom_id res chain seq x y z
N MET A 1 6.93 29.75 -15.87
CA MET A 1 5.91 29.44 -14.83
C MET A 1 6.26 28.09 -14.23
N SER A 2 6.64 28.04 -12.95
CA SER A 2 6.80 26.79 -12.20
C SER A 2 5.52 26.51 -11.42
N ARG A 3 5.05 25.27 -11.42
CA ARG A 3 3.90 24.79 -10.64
C ARG A 3 4.37 23.70 -9.66
N PRO A 4 3.69 23.49 -8.52
CA PRO A 4 3.94 22.34 -7.67
C PRO A 4 3.74 21.01 -8.40
N PHE A 5 4.32 19.93 -7.88
CA PHE A 5 4.04 18.57 -8.34
C PHE A 5 2.62 18.19 -7.95
N GLY A 6 1.79 17.77 -8.90
CA GLY A 6 0.40 17.38 -8.66
C GLY A 6 0.26 15.91 -8.24
N VAL A 7 1.17 15.41 -7.41
CA VAL A 7 1.23 14.01 -6.97
C VAL A 7 1.51 13.92 -5.49
N ALA A 8 0.92 12.91 -4.85
CA ALA A 8 1.31 12.47 -3.52
C ALA A 8 2.07 11.13 -3.65
N LEU A 9 2.96 10.85 -2.72
CA LEU A 9 3.81 9.67 -2.72
C LEU A 9 3.62 8.86 -1.44
N LEU A 10 3.60 7.54 -1.59
CA LEU A 10 3.84 6.60 -0.50
C LEU A 10 5.27 6.08 -0.65
N LEU A 11 6.09 6.28 0.38
CA LEU A 11 7.46 5.80 0.46
C LEU A 11 7.51 4.69 1.50
N ALA A 12 7.65 3.46 1.04
CA ALA A 12 7.81 2.29 1.90
C ALA A 12 9.26 1.80 1.86
N GLY A 13 9.82 1.43 3.01
CA GLY A 13 11.21 1.04 3.12
C GLY A 13 11.50 0.22 4.37
N TYR A 14 12.73 -0.26 4.43
CA TYR A 14 13.30 -0.91 5.61
C TYR A 14 14.70 -0.37 5.84
N ASP A 15 15.01 -0.04 7.08
CA ASP A 15 16.37 0.22 7.54
C ASP A 15 16.68 -0.57 8.83
N SER A 16 17.96 -0.66 9.16
CA SER A 16 18.44 -1.43 10.32
C SER A 16 18.21 -0.78 11.67
N LEU A 17 17.84 0.50 11.72
CA LEU A 17 17.66 1.27 12.95
C LEU A 17 16.19 1.26 13.40
N ASP A 18 15.28 1.59 12.48
CA ASP A 18 13.87 1.82 12.72
C ASP A 18 12.96 0.72 12.14
N GLY A 19 13.54 -0.24 11.40
CA GLY A 19 12.82 -1.35 10.81
C GLY A 19 11.94 -0.94 9.62
N PRO A 20 10.79 -1.60 9.41
CA PRO A 20 9.84 -1.23 8.36
C PRO A 20 9.22 0.15 8.58
N GLN A 21 9.15 0.95 7.52
CA GLN A 21 8.63 2.31 7.56
C GLN A 21 7.74 2.58 6.34
N LEU A 22 6.68 3.35 6.56
CA LEU A 22 5.83 3.93 5.51
C LEU A 22 5.71 5.43 5.76
N PHE A 23 6.03 6.22 4.75
CA PHE A 23 5.86 7.66 4.75
C PHE A 23 4.90 8.10 3.66
N PHE A 24 4.09 9.09 3.97
CA PHE A 24 3.28 9.82 3.02
C PHE A 24 3.92 11.18 2.77
N SER A 25 4.01 11.62 1.52
CA SER A 25 4.41 12.98 1.16
C SER A 25 3.43 13.57 0.15
N ASP A 26 3.09 14.84 0.31
CA ASP A 26 2.14 15.55 -0.54
C ASP A 26 2.76 16.82 -1.18
N PRO A 27 2.04 17.49 -2.11
CA PRO A 27 2.55 18.70 -2.78
C PRO A 27 2.88 19.88 -1.88
N SER A 28 2.46 19.87 -0.60
CA SER A 28 2.80 20.91 0.37
C SER A 28 4.25 20.80 0.86
N GLY A 29 4.91 19.66 0.62
CA GLY A 29 6.22 19.33 1.18
C GLY A 29 6.14 18.69 2.56
N THR A 30 4.92 18.50 3.09
CA THR A 30 4.71 17.75 4.33
C THR A 30 5.02 16.27 4.09
N PHE A 31 5.72 15.64 5.04
CA PHE A 31 5.87 14.20 5.08
C PHE A 31 5.63 13.65 6.48
N VAL A 32 4.91 12.54 6.58
CA VAL A 32 4.45 11.96 7.86
C VAL A 32 4.58 10.44 7.81
N ARG A 33 5.04 9.82 8.91
CA ARG A 33 5.11 8.36 9.05
C ARG A 33 3.73 7.80 9.36
N TYR A 34 3.37 6.70 8.70
CA TYR A 34 2.12 5.97 8.88
C TYR A 34 2.37 4.49 9.16
N LYS A 35 1.36 3.83 9.72
CA LYS A 35 1.29 2.36 9.83
C LYS A 35 0.58 1.76 8.62
N ALA A 36 -0.51 2.40 8.19
CA ALA A 36 -1.22 2.13 6.94
C ALA A 36 -1.75 3.46 6.38
N LYS A 37 -1.72 3.63 5.05
CA LYS A 37 -2.16 4.87 4.40
C LYS A 37 -2.74 4.59 3.02
N ALA A 38 -3.89 5.18 2.73
CA ALA A 38 -4.46 5.24 1.39
C ALA A 38 -4.35 6.67 0.81
N ILE A 39 -4.19 6.77 -0.52
CA ILE A 39 -4.18 8.01 -1.30
C ILE A 39 -4.99 7.81 -2.59
N GLY A 40 -5.40 8.89 -3.26
CA GLY A 40 -6.16 8.82 -4.52
C GLY A 40 -7.68 8.93 -4.32
N ALA A 41 -8.45 8.68 -5.39
CA ALA A 41 -9.89 8.95 -5.43
C ALA A 41 -10.71 8.16 -4.40
N GLY A 42 -10.34 6.89 -4.16
CA GLY A 42 -11.00 6.01 -3.19
C GLY A 42 -10.45 6.09 -1.76
N SER A 43 -9.60 7.09 -1.45
CA SER A 43 -8.81 7.07 -0.21
C SER A 43 -9.63 7.16 1.07
N GLU A 44 -10.79 7.83 1.05
CA GLU A 44 -11.61 7.98 2.26
C GLU A 44 -12.13 6.63 2.75
N GLY A 45 -12.80 5.86 1.88
CA GLY A 45 -13.27 4.52 2.21
C GLY A 45 -12.12 3.54 2.49
N ALA A 46 -11.06 3.60 1.68
CA ALA A 46 -9.89 2.77 1.89
C ALA A 46 -9.20 3.05 3.23
N GLN A 47 -9.07 4.32 3.62
CA GLN A 47 -8.46 4.70 4.90
C GLN A 47 -9.29 4.24 6.09
N SER A 48 -10.62 4.27 5.99
CA SER A 48 -11.51 3.73 7.03
C SER A 48 -11.27 2.23 7.23
N ASN A 49 -11.28 1.43 6.15
CA ASN A 49 -11.02 -0.01 6.25
C ASN A 49 -9.61 -0.31 6.80
N LEU A 50 -8.59 0.41 6.33
CA LEU A 50 -7.22 0.28 6.87
C LEU A 50 -7.15 0.61 8.37
N SER A 51 -7.94 1.58 8.85
CA SER A 51 -7.92 1.99 10.26
C SER A 51 -8.64 0.98 11.16
N GLU A 52 -9.65 0.29 10.64
CA GLU A 52 -10.41 -0.74 11.36
C GLU A 52 -9.70 -2.09 11.38
N SER A 53 -9.07 -2.46 10.27
CA SER A 53 -8.55 -3.82 10.04
C SER A 53 -7.06 -3.99 10.33
N TYR A 54 -6.29 -2.89 10.41
CA TYR A 54 -4.85 -2.98 10.68
C TYR A 54 -4.54 -3.37 12.13
N SER A 55 -3.56 -4.27 12.30
CA SER A 55 -2.95 -4.58 13.61
C SER A 55 -1.43 -4.54 13.52
N GLU A 56 -0.77 -4.12 14.60
CA GLU A 56 0.70 -4.12 14.68
C GLU A 56 1.32 -5.53 14.65
N THR A 57 0.52 -6.57 14.90
CA THR A 57 0.96 -7.96 14.88
C THR A 57 0.72 -8.66 13.55
N MET A 58 0.23 -7.94 12.52
CA MET A 58 0.00 -8.51 11.20
C MET A 58 1.31 -9.04 10.59
N THR A 59 1.20 -10.22 10.01
CA THR A 59 2.19 -10.78 9.11
C THR A 59 2.18 -10.04 7.77
N LEU A 60 3.24 -10.22 6.97
CA LEU A 60 3.28 -9.66 5.62
C LEU A 60 2.14 -10.21 4.74
N GLU A 61 1.80 -11.48 4.93
CA GLU A 61 0.73 -12.16 4.18
C GLU A 61 -0.64 -11.55 4.46
N GLU A 62 -0.97 -11.34 5.75
CA GLU A 62 -2.20 -10.65 6.16
C GLU A 62 -2.25 -9.20 5.69
N ALA A 63 -1.09 -8.52 5.63
CA ALA A 63 -1.01 -7.16 5.11
C ALA A 63 -1.25 -7.09 3.59
N GLU A 64 -0.75 -8.06 2.82
CA GLU A 64 -1.03 -8.20 1.37
C GLU A 64 -2.53 -8.43 1.12
N GLU A 65 -3.16 -9.30 1.92
CA GLU A 65 -4.60 -9.54 1.87
C GLU A 65 -5.41 -8.29 2.24
N LEU A 66 -5.01 -7.57 3.29
CA LEU A 66 -5.66 -6.32 3.68
C LEU A 66 -5.54 -5.28 2.56
N ALA A 67 -4.38 -5.14 1.94
CA ALA A 67 -4.17 -4.18 0.86
C ALA A 67 -5.07 -4.47 -0.36
N LEU A 68 -5.09 -5.73 -0.84
CA LEU A 68 -5.90 -6.11 -2.00
C LEU A 68 -7.40 -6.14 -1.70
N SER A 69 -7.81 -6.56 -0.50
CA SER A 69 -9.22 -6.50 -0.09
C SER A 69 -9.72 -5.05 0.04
N THR A 70 -8.87 -4.14 0.52
CA THR A 70 -9.17 -2.70 0.55
C THR A 70 -9.34 -2.14 -0.84
N LEU A 71 -8.44 -2.47 -1.78
CA LEU A 71 -8.57 -2.05 -3.18
C LEU A 71 -9.86 -2.59 -3.81
N LYS A 72 -10.18 -3.87 -3.61
CA LYS A 72 -11.39 -4.51 -4.11
C LYS A 72 -12.69 -3.80 -3.69
N GLN A 73 -12.70 -3.14 -2.51
CA GLN A 73 -13.87 -2.40 -2.02
C GLN A 73 -14.05 -1.03 -2.69
N VAL A 74 -12.97 -0.39 -3.14
CA VAL A 74 -12.99 0.99 -3.64
C VAL A 74 -12.78 1.12 -5.14
N MET A 75 -12.39 0.03 -5.82
CA MET A 75 -12.29 -0.03 -7.28
C MET A 75 -13.68 -0.13 -7.92
N GLU A 76 -13.88 0.63 -9.00
CA GLU A 76 -15.10 0.55 -9.82
C GLU A 76 -15.14 -0.74 -10.65
N GLU A 77 -13.99 -1.15 -11.17
CA GLU A 77 -13.83 -2.41 -11.90
C GLU A 77 -13.53 -3.57 -10.97
N LYS A 78 -13.89 -4.79 -11.41
CA LYS A 78 -13.52 -6.01 -10.68
C LYS A 78 -12.00 -6.15 -10.67
N ILE A 79 -11.44 -6.32 -9.48
CA ILE A 79 -10.00 -6.56 -9.30
C ILE A 79 -9.56 -7.86 -10.02
N SER A 80 -8.43 -7.78 -10.71
CA SER A 80 -7.77 -8.88 -11.41
C SER A 80 -6.25 -8.69 -11.42
N THR A 81 -5.50 -9.72 -11.78
CA THR A 81 -4.04 -9.66 -11.94
C THR A 81 -3.55 -8.69 -13.04
N ASP A 82 -4.45 -8.16 -13.85
CA ASP A 82 -4.13 -7.25 -14.96
C ASP A 82 -4.36 -5.78 -14.63
N ASN A 83 -5.13 -5.47 -13.57
CA ASN A 83 -5.49 -4.11 -13.19
C ASN A 83 -5.00 -3.68 -11.80
N VAL A 84 -4.22 -4.53 -11.12
CA VAL A 84 -3.53 -4.17 -9.88
C VAL A 84 -2.08 -4.62 -9.89
N GLU A 85 -1.25 -3.83 -9.22
CA GLU A 85 0.14 -4.16 -8.93
C GLU A 85 0.33 -4.24 -7.41
N LEU A 86 1.16 -5.18 -6.96
CA LEU A 86 1.54 -5.33 -5.56
C LEU A 86 3.06 -5.27 -5.46
N ALA A 87 3.58 -4.56 -4.47
CA ALA A 87 5.00 -4.53 -4.18
C ALA A 87 5.25 -4.60 -2.68
N ARG A 88 6.39 -5.18 -2.30
CA ARG A 88 6.78 -5.40 -0.91
C ARG A 88 8.25 -5.11 -0.70
N VAL A 89 8.59 -4.65 0.49
CA VAL A 89 9.98 -4.42 0.92
C VAL A 89 10.24 -5.27 2.14
N THR A 90 11.23 -6.17 2.06
CA THR A 90 11.63 -7.02 3.19
C THR A 90 13.11 -6.86 3.53
N PRO A 91 13.52 -7.11 4.79
CA PRO A 91 14.92 -7.00 5.19
C PRO A 91 15.87 -7.87 4.36
N LYS A 92 15.38 -9.04 3.89
CA LYS A 92 16.19 -10.03 3.18
C LYS A 92 16.27 -9.79 1.68
N LYS A 93 15.16 -9.36 1.06
CA LYS A 93 15.04 -9.29 -0.41
C LYS A 93 14.94 -7.87 -0.95
N GLY A 94 14.86 -6.85 -0.09
CA GLY A 94 14.65 -5.47 -0.51
C GLY A 94 13.30 -5.27 -1.17
N PHE A 95 13.22 -4.29 -2.07
CA PHE A 95 12.03 -3.97 -2.86
C PHE A 95 11.80 -5.02 -3.95
N GLN A 96 10.58 -5.55 -4.02
CA GLN A 96 10.14 -6.52 -5.01
C GLN A 96 8.73 -6.20 -5.48
N VAL A 97 8.54 -6.14 -6.79
CA VAL A 97 7.21 -6.15 -7.41
C VAL A 97 6.76 -7.60 -7.49
N ALA A 98 5.55 -7.88 -7.01
CA ALA A 98 4.94 -9.21 -7.08
C ALA A 98 4.64 -9.55 -8.55
N THR A 99 4.85 -10.81 -8.90
CA THR A 99 4.45 -11.35 -10.20
C THR A 99 2.93 -11.48 -10.29
N GLN A 100 2.38 -11.61 -11.51
CA GLN A 100 0.95 -11.86 -11.69
C GLN A 100 0.49 -13.14 -10.97
N ASP A 101 1.33 -14.17 -10.94
CA ASP A 101 1.05 -15.42 -10.23
C ASP A 101 0.93 -15.17 -8.71
N GLU A 102 1.87 -14.44 -8.11
CA GLU A 102 1.83 -14.08 -6.70
C GLU A 102 0.61 -13.21 -6.36
N VAL A 103 0.26 -12.23 -7.22
CA VAL A 103 -0.97 -11.44 -7.04
C VAL A 103 -2.20 -12.35 -7.13
N GLY A 104 -2.21 -13.31 -8.05
CA GLY A 104 -3.27 -14.30 -8.20
C GLY A 104 -3.42 -15.18 -6.96
N GLU A 105 -2.32 -15.60 -6.35
CA GLU A 105 -2.32 -16.36 -5.09
C GLU A 105 -2.95 -15.55 -3.95
N VAL A 106 -2.59 -14.28 -3.78
CA VAL A 106 -3.20 -13.41 -2.75
C VAL A 106 -4.68 -13.21 -3.03
N LEU A 107 -5.07 -12.92 -4.27
CA LEU A 107 -6.48 -12.76 -4.67
C LEU A 107 -7.29 -14.05 -4.44
N GLY A 108 -6.67 -15.22 -4.57
CA GLY A 108 -7.31 -16.52 -4.30
C GLY A 108 -7.59 -16.77 -2.81
N ARG A 109 -6.95 -16.03 -1.90
CA ARG A 109 -7.21 -16.09 -0.45
C ARG A 109 -8.33 -15.14 0.00
N LEU A 110 -8.73 -14.18 -0.85
CA LEU A 110 -9.79 -13.18 -0.59
C LEU A 110 -11.20 -13.65 -0.96
#